data_AF-A0A9P1L5Y0-F1
#
_entry.id   AF-A0A9P1L5Y0-F1
#
_cell.length_a   1.000
_cell.length_b   1.000
_cell.length_c   1.000
_cell.angle_alpha   90.00
_cell.angle_beta   90.00
_cell.angle_gamma   90.00
#
_symmetry.space_group_name_H-M   'P 1'
#
loop_
_entity.id
_entity.type
_entity.pdbx_description
1 polymer ?
#
loop_
_entity_poly.entity_id
_entity_poly.type
_entity_poly.pdbx_seq_one_letter_code
_entity_poly.pdbx_strand_id
1 'polypeptide(L)'
;MYVVFIKKLRMGEEMENKKIVKNILLMIVMIVCIGFPKSIFADNGCVIDPYIKESKKYSYNYEDPAEINKGQEIYNSIYKALVNLDDSVDLSKYGTPKSSEVFDIRKKVLDDHPEIFYFTHQGSVYWTNGKLEFKYISSKDVVKNMKSELDNKANNIIKTQISNSMNNMDKVIAIHDYLVLNTKYDLNAEYAFDPYGVIVKGSGVCQGYATSMKLLLNKVGIDSVYLSSQAMNHIWNIVNIDGQNYQMDATWDDPVPDREGVVRYSYLALSDDEMKKDHNWEDKNAPRCDSTKYNYMREMDYVVNYKNYRYYSNVSDGHRVYKINKNGSEKQKIVSSPGTPLYVKEGYLYYKDLYTGGIKKLQIEEQSKDEINKDDQNKEDENKDKDKDKDEVNKGDENQNKKVFIDVKDHWAADKIDLFTQKGYINGYEDNSFRPDNSITRAEFVKIVNKYFGLTKKSGKVFNDTVNHWAKDEIDIAVTNGVCKGMSNEEFSPDKPITREQASLMISNYKKIADYNYDKINRFADKLEISDWAKSGVEGVLEKGYMNGYPDNTFKPQSNITRAEAVVTLSRVK
;
A
#
# COMPACT_ATOMS: atom_id res chain seq x y z
N MET A 1 47.76 20.63 9.41
CA MET A 1 48.63 20.06 10.47
C MET A 1 48.07 18.71 10.96
N TYR A 2 47.75 17.79 10.04
CA TYR A 2 47.14 16.48 10.35
C TYR A 2 47.90 15.29 9.72
N VAL A 3 49.03 15.55 9.07
CA VAL A 3 49.83 14.55 8.32
C VAL A 3 51.10 14.13 9.08
N VAL A 4 51.36 14.66 10.27
CA VAL A 4 52.59 14.35 11.04
C VAL A 4 52.34 13.41 12.23
N PHE A 5 51.09 13.17 12.65
CA PHE A 5 50.81 12.40 13.87
C PHE A 5 50.67 10.88 13.67
N ILE A 6 50.42 10.40 12.44
CA ILE A 6 50.20 8.96 12.17
C ILE A 6 51.51 8.17 11.99
N LYS A 7 52.67 8.84 11.91
CA LYS A 7 53.96 8.16 11.69
C LYS A 7 54.70 7.72 12.97
N LYS A 8 54.11 7.90 14.16
CA LYS A 8 54.78 7.60 15.45
C LYS A 8 54.17 6.46 16.29
N LEU A 9 53.14 5.76 15.81
CA LEU A 9 52.53 4.62 16.53
C LEU A 9 52.93 3.24 15.98
N ARG A 10 53.93 3.18 15.10
CA ARG A 10 54.68 1.95 14.81
C ARG A 10 56.03 2.07 15.51
N MET A 11 56.12 1.60 16.75
CA MET A 11 57.32 1.02 17.39
C MET A 11 57.17 1.03 18.93
N GLY A 12 57.23 -0.17 19.53
CA GLY A 12 57.44 -0.43 20.96
C GLY A 12 56.19 -0.22 21.84
N GLU A 13 55.91 -0.98 22.88
CA GLU A 13 56.41 -2.22 23.48
C GLU A 13 55.42 -2.51 24.64
N GLU A 14 55.44 -3.72 25.19
CA GLU A 14 54.53 -4.23 26.23
C GLU A 14 54.37 -3.32 27.47
N MET A 15 53.15 -3.23 28.02
CA MET A 15 52.85 -3.50 29.45
C MET A 15 51.38 -3.25 29.84
N GLU A 16 50.86 -4.26 30.55
CA GLU A 16 49.81 -4.28 31.59
C GLU A 16 48.87 -3.06 31.77
N ASN A 17 47.62 -3.18 31.28
CA ASN A 17 46.42 -2.88 32.10
C ASN A 17 45.11 -3.28 31.38
N LYS A 18 44.66 -4.53 31.61
CA LYS A 18 43.43 -5.08 31.00
C LYS A 18 42.11 -4.40 31.43
N LYS A 19 42.12 -3.43 32.35
CA LYS A 19 40.93 -2.63 32.72
C LYS A 19 40.86 -1.25 32.04
N ILE A 20 41.97 -0.66 31.63
CA ILE A 20 41.99 0.65 30.97
C ILE A 20 41.76 0.50 29.45
N VAL A 21 42.26 -0.58 28.83
CA VAL A 21 42.02 -0.88 27.41
C VAL A 21 40.54 -1.18 27.12
N LYS A 22 39.80 -1.76 28.07
CA LYS A 22 38.35 -2.03 27.88
C LYS A 22 37.50 -0.75 27.88
N ASN A 23 37.92 0.29 28.61
CA ASN A 23 37.21 1.58 28.65
C ASN A 23 37.65 2.53 27.52
N ILE A 24 38.91 2.47 27.08
CA ILE A 24 39.38 3.23 25.91
C ILE A 24 38.86 2.62 24.60
N LEU A 25 38.71 1.29 24.50
CA LEU A 25 38.07 0.65 23.35
C LEU A 25 36.55 0.95 23.31
N LEU A 26 35.89 1.09 24.46
CA LEU A 26 34.49 1.55 24.52
C LEU A 26 34.32 3.02 24.11
N MET A 27 35.28 3.91 24.45
CA MET A 27 35.25 5.32 24.02
C MET A 27 35.61 5.51 22.55
N ILE A 28 36.50 4.69 21.97
CA ILE A 28 36.83 4.78 20.53
C ILE A 28 35.70 4.21 19.66
N VAL A 29 34.92 3.24 20.17
CA VAL A 29 33.69 2.77 19.50
C VAL A 29 32.55 3.83 19.57
N MET A 30 32.57 4.75 20.54
CA MET A 30 31.59 5.85 20.61
C MET A 30 31.97 7.11 19.81
N ILE A 31 33.21 7.24 19.32
CA ILE A 31 33.69 8.47 18.65
C ILE A 31 33.98 8.30 17.14
N VAL A 32 33.86 7.09 16.57
CA VAL A 32 34.05 6.84 15.11
C VAL A 32 32.75 6.57 14.33
N CYS A 33 31.57 6.64 14.95
CA CYS A 33 30.29 6.50 14.21
C CYS A 33 29.70 7.81 13.65
N ILE A 34 30.47 8.90 13.63
CA ILE A 34 30.17 10.06 12.77
C ILE A 34 31.01 9.93 11.50
N GLY A 35 30.50 9.12 10.58
CA GLY A 35 31.08 8.90 9.26
C GLY A 35 30.08 8.11 8.42
N PHE A 36 29.41 8.80 7.49
CA PHE A 36 28.45 8.23 6.54
C PHE A 36 28.89 6.87 5.97
N PRO A 37 28.03 5.84 6.00
CA PRO A 37 28.05 4.79 5.00
C PRO A 37 26.94 5.04 3.97
N LYS A 38 27.36 5.15 2.70
CA LYS A 38 26.49 4.87 1.55
C LYS A 38 26.04 3.41 1.63
N SER A 39 24.74 3.22 1.37
CA SER A 39 24.10 2.05 0.76
C SER A 39 24.35 0.68 1.40
N ILE A 40 23.50 0.32 2.37
CA ILE A 40 23.10 -1.06 2.67
C ILE A 40 21.60 -1.01 2.98
N PHE A 41 20.81 -1.64 2.11
CA PHE A 41 19.37 -1.95 2.16
C PHE A 41 18.47 -1.12 3.10
N ALA A 42 17.71 -0.20 2.51
CA ALA A 42 16.52 0.38 3.13
C ALA A 42 15.39 -0.67 3.05
N ASP A 43 15.12 -1.33 4.17
CA ASP A 43 13.83 -2.00 4.38
C ASP A 43 12.75 -0.94 4.57
N ASN A 44 11.61 -1.11 3.89
CA ASN A 44 10.47 -0.20 3.81
C ASN A 44 9.67 -0.04 5.14
N GLY A 45 10.33 0.25 6.26
CA GLY A 45 9.66 0.52 7.54
C GLY A 45 9.42 2.02 7.80
N CYS A 46 8.17 2.43 8.09
CA CYS A 46 7.79 3.76 8.61
C CYS A 46 8.63 4.05 9.87
N VAL A 47 9.50 5.07 9.99
CA VAL A 47 10.22 5.26 11.27
C VAL A 47 9.23 5.75 12.35
N ILE A 48 8.60 4.86 13.11
CA ILE A 48 7.82 5.25 14.30
C ILE A 48 8.76 6.02 15.23
N ASP A 49 8.29 7.14 15.80
CA ASP A 49 9.06 7.85 16.83
C ASP A 49 9.53 6.84 17.89
N PRO A 50 10.83 6.71 18.21
CA PRO A 50 11.34 5.80 19.23
C PRO A 50 10.72 6.00 20.63
N TYR A 51 10.02 7.12 20.87
CA TYR A 51 9.23 7.38 22.07
C TYR A 51 7.80 6.80 22.03
N ILE A 52 7.28 6.42 20.86
CA ILE A 52 6.07 5.60 20.71
C ILE A 52 6.50 4.14 20.69
N LYS A 53 6.83 3.62 21.88
CA LYS A 53 6.71 2.19 22.16
C LYS A 53 5.26 1.91 22.55
N GLU A 54 4.80 0.67 22.30
CA GLU A 54 3.47 0.14 22.63
C GLU A 54 2.80 0.92 23.76
N SER A 55 1.56 1.34 23.55
CA SER A 55 0.68 1.89 24.58
C SER A 55 0.53 0.91 25.73
N LYS A 56 1.52 0.87 26.63
CA LYS A 56 1.37 0.27 27.94
C LYS A 56 0.47 1.20 28.74
N LYS A 57 -0.84 1.02 28.54
CA LYS A 57 -2.01 1.54 29.27
C LYS A 57 -2.88 2.50 28.47
N TYR A 58 -3.97 1.96 27.90
CA TYR A 58 -5.17 2.74 27.56
C TYR A 58 -6.02 3.11 28.78
N SER A 59 -5.73 2.54 29.94
CA SER A 59 -6.32 2.92 31.22
C SER A 59 -5.23 2.86 32.29
N TYR A 60 -5.12 3.92 33.09
CA TYR A 60 -4.54 3.73 34.40
C TYR A 60 -5.51 2.87 35.20
N ASN A 61 -5.18 1.61 35.39
CA ASN A 61 -5.86 0.79 36.39
C ASN A 61 -5.37 1.24 37.77
N TYR A 62 -5.84 2.41 38.19
CA TYR A 62 -5.82 2.78 39.59
C TYR A 62 -6.99 2.04 40.25
N GLU A 63 -6.69 1.07 41.09
CA GLU A 63 -7.72 0.33 41.84
C GLU A 63 -8.30 1.18 42.99
N ASP A 64 -7.62 2.28 43.35
CA ASP A 64 -8.02 3.23 44.38
C ASP A 64 -8.60 4.53 43.75
N PRO A 65 -9.86 4.90 44.04
CA PRO A 65 -10.46 6.17 43.63
C PRO A 65 -9.66 7.42 43.98
N ALA A 66 -8.89 7.41 45.07
CA ALA A 66 -8.03 8.53 45.45
C ALA A 66 -6.83 8.67 44.49
N GLU A 67 -6.24 7.56 44.06
CA GLU A 67 -5.15 7.53 43.08
C GLU A 67 -5.67 7.87 41.67
N ILE A 68 -6.90 7.46 41.32
CA ILE A 68 -7.58 7.93 40.09
C ILE A 68 -7.66 9.45 40.09
N ASN A 69 -8.16 10.03 41.18
CA ASN A 69 -8.37 11.47 41.28
C ASN A 69 -7.04 12.24 41.19
N LYS A 70 -6.02 11.77 41.91
CA LYS A 70 -4.66 12.34 41.84
C LYS A 70 -4.06 12.25 40.43
N GLY A 71 -4.14 11.09 39.78
CA GLY A 71 -3.66 10.91 38.41
C GLY A 71 -4.35 11.86 37.43
N GLN A 72 -5.66 12.06 37.59
CA GLN A 72 -6.44 13.01 36.79
C GLN A 72 -6.04 14.47 37.04
N GLU A 73 -5.74 14.85 38.28
CA GLU A 73 -5.24 16.19 38.60
C GLU A 73 -3.86 16.46 37.99
N ILE A 74 -2.96 15.46 38.01
CA ILE A 74 -1.65 15.52 37.33
C ILE A 74 -1.85 15.66 35.82
N TYR A 75 -2.73 14.83 35.22
CA TYR A 75 -3.09 14.91 33.80
C TYR A 75 -3.55 16.33 33.43
N ASN A 76 -4.52 16.86 34.16
CA ASN A 76 -5.07 18.19 33.92
C ASN A 76 -4.01 19.30 34.06
N SER A 77 -3.08 19.14 35.01
CA SER A 77 -1.99 20.09 35.23
C SER A 77 -1.00 20.09 34.06
N ILE A 78 -0.60 18.91 33.58
CA ILE A 78 0.30 18.76 32.43
C ILE A 78 -0.38 19.28 31.16
N TYR A 79 -1.63 18.89 30.90
CA TYR A 79 -2.42 19.34 29.76
C TYR A 79 -2.52 20.87 29.72
N LYS A 80 -2.96 21.48 30.83
CA LYS A 80 -3.09 22.94 30.92
C LYS A 80 -1.76 23.66 30.67
N ALA A 81 -0.67 23.14 31.23
CA ALA A 81 0.66 23.75 31.05
C ALA A 81 1.13 23.68 29.58
N LEU A 82 0.93 22.54 28.92
CA LEU A 82 1.27 22.36 27.50
C LEU A 82 0.39 23.21 26.58
N VAL A 83 -0.90 23.37 26.89
CA VAL A 83 -1.83 24.25 26.15
C VAL A 83 -1.43 25.72 26.27
N ASN A 84 -0.93 26.13 27.44
CA ASN A 84 -0.49 27.50 27.73
C ASN A 84 0.94 27.80 27.27
N LEU A 85 1.69 26.78 26.80
CA LEU A 85 3.11 26.89 26.48
C LEU A 85 3.97 27.31 27.69
N ASP A 86 3.59 26.83 28.88
CA ASP A 86 4.37 27.06 30.11
C ASP A 86 5.73 26.36 30.01
N ASP A 87 6.78 26.90 30.60
CA ASP A 87 8.11 26.25 30.56
C ASP A 87 8.20 25.05 31.51
N SER A 88 7.28 24.96 32.47
CA SER A 88 7.23 23.86 33.43
C SER A 88 5.90 23.81 34.18
N VAL A 89 5.61 22.66 34.80
CA VAL A 89 4.55 22.49 35.79
C VAL A 89 5.11 21.92 37.09
N ASP A 90 4.62 22.43 38.23
CA ASP A 90 4.98 21.92 39.55
C ASP A 90 3.98 20.84 40.00
N LEU A 91 4.47 19.62 40.14
CA LEU A 91 3.71 18.44 40.57
C LEU A 91 4.02 18.05 42.03
N SER A 92 4.83 18.84 42.75
CA SER A 92 5.23 18.55 44.14
C SER A 92 4.03 18.47 45.09
N LYS A 93 2.99 19.27 44.84
CA LYS A 93 1.73 19.25 45.60
C LYS A 93 0.97 17.91 45.52
N TYR A 94 1.32 17.04 44.58
CA TYR A 94 0.79 15.68 44.47
C TYR A 94 1.71 14.63 45.14
N GLY A 95 2.55 15.05 46.08
CA GLY A 95 3.48 14.17 46.80
C GLY A 95 4.67 13.71 45.94
N THR A 96 5.10 14.55 44.99
CA THR A 96 6.25 14.28 44.10
C THR A 96 6.16 12.90 43.42
N PRO A 97 5.24 12.74 42.45
CA PRO A 97 4.99 11.45 41.79
C PRO A 97 6.26 10.85 41.17
N LYS A 98 6.27 9.53 40.99
CA LYS A 98 7.43 8.85 40.38
C LYS A 98 7.59 9.30 38.92
N SER A 99 8.82 9.37 38.42
CA SER A 99 9.07 9.75 37.02
C SER A 99 8.34 8.88 36.01
N SER A 100 8.23 7.57 36.26
CA SER A 100 7.47 6.65 35.41
C SER A 100 6.00 7.03 35.31
N GLU A 101 5.37 7.38 36.44
CA GLU A 101 3.97 7.81 36.49
C GLU A 101 3.79 9.13 35.73
N VAL A 102 4.66 10.12 35.97
CA VAL A 102 4.60 11.40 35.27
C VAL A 102 4.77 11.23 33.76
N PHE A 103 5.69 10.37 33.32
CA PHE A 103 5.95 10.14 31.90
C PHE A 103 4.82 9.37 31.23
N ASP A 104 4.24 8.38 31.90
CA ASP A 104 3.06 7.69 31.41
C ASP A 104 1.89 8.71 31.31
N ILE A 105 1.71 9.63 32.28
CA ILE A 105 0.55 10.55 32.31
C ILE A 105 0.72 11.59 31.21
N ARG A 106 1.95 12.12 31.07
CA ARG A 106 2.30 13.01 29.96
C ARG A 106 2.07 12.33 28.61
N LYS A 107 2.47 11.06 28.45
CA LYS A 107 2.20 10.30 27.22
C LYS A 107 0.69 10.24 26.95
N LYS A 108 -0.12 9.91 27.96
CA LYS A 108 -1.57 9.91 27.82
C LYS A 108 -2.13 11.27 27.40
N VAL A 109 -1.64 12.38 27.98
CA VAL A 109 -2.02 13.74 27.56
C VAL A 109 -1.74 13.95 26.07
N LEU A 110 -0.55 13.59 25.59
CA LEU A 110 -0.17 13.76 24.18
C LEU A 110 -0.98 12.84 23.25
N ASP A 111 -1.27 11.60 23.69
CA ASP A 111 -2.07 10.66 22.92
C ASP A 111 -3.55 11.11 22.82
N ASP A 112 -4.09 11.70 23.89
CA ASP A 112 -5.47 12.21 23.95
C ASP A 112 -5.63 13.56 23.23
N HIS A 113 -4.56 14.37 23.18
CA HIS A 113 -4.53 15.72 22.62
C HIS A 113 -3.49 15.86 21.48
N PRO A 114 -3.73 15.25 20.30
CA PRO A 114 -2.83 15.33 19.16
C PRO A 114 -2.59 16.75 18.63
N GLU A 115 -3.44 17.73 18.99
CA GLU A 115 -3.20 19.15 18.75
C GLU A 115 -1.94 19.70 19.43
N ILE A 116 -1.37 18.98 20.42
CA ILE A 116 -0.12 19.30 21.13
C ILE A 116 1.09 18.65 20.42
N PHE A 117 1.13 18.72 19.09
CA PHE A 117 2.23 18.17 18.28
C PHE A 117 3.57 18.91 18.45
N TYR A 118 3.54 20.07 19.10
CA TYR A 118 4.69 20.96 19.25
C TYR A 118 5.57 20.66 20.48
N PHE A 119 5.24 19.63 21.26
CA PHE A 119 6.06 19.16 22.38
C PHE A 119 7.26 18.32 21.90
N THR A 120 8.41 18.41 22.58
CA THR A 120 9.54 17.50 22.35
C THR A 120 10.01 16.80 23.62
N HIS A 121 10.23 15.49 23.52
CA HIS A 121 10.87 14.70 24.56
C HIS A 121 12.33 15.14 24.80
N GLN A 122 13.03 15.57 23.74
CA GLN A 122 14.41 15.97 23.83
C GLN A 122 14.54 17.30 24.60
N GLY A 123 15.23 17.25 25.73
CA GLY A 123 15.46 18.40 26.59
C GLY A 123 14.34 18.71 27.59
N SER A 124 13.23 17.95 27.57
CA SER A 124 12.24 17.96 28.64
C SER A 124 12.74 17.15 29.83
N VAL A 125 12.58 17.66 31.06
CA VAL A 125 13.19 17.07 32.28
C VAL A 125 12.18 17.01 33.41
N TYR A 126 12.13 15.88 34.12
CA TYR A 126 11.43 15.78 35.40
C TYR A 126 12.42 15.74 36.55
N TRP A 127 12.32 16.69 37.46
CA TRP A 127 13.23 16.89 38.57
C TRP A 127 12.70 16.23 39.85
N THR A 128 13.62 15.84 40.74
CA THR A 128 13.30 15.19 42.02
C THR A 128 12.50 16.08 42.98
N ASN A 129 12.44 17.39 42.72
CA ASN A 129 11.61 18.34 43.46
C ASN A 129 10.16 18.41 42.96
N GLY A 130 9.77 17.57 42.00
CA GLY A 130 8.41 17.54 41.45
C GLY A 130 8.17 18.45 40.24
N LYS A 131 9.18 19.19 39.78
CA LYS A 131 9.07 20.07 38.61
C LYS A 131 9.22 19.27 37.30
N LEU A 132 8.23 19.36 36.41
CA LEU A 132 8.30 18.87 35.04
C LEU A 132 8.54 20.05 34.10
N GLU A 133 9.71 20.09 33.45
CA GLU A 133 10.09 21.11 32.48
C GLU A 133 9.82 20.64 31.04
N PHE A 134 9.32 21.55 30.23
CA PHE A 134 8.93 21.31 28.85
C PHE A 134 9.90 21.95 27.86
N LYS A 135 10.03 21.28 26.71
CA LYS A 135 10.64 21.84 25.51
C LYS A 135 9.68 21.73 24.33
N TYR A 136 9.82 22.69 23.43
CA TYR A 136 8.97 22.85 22.25
C TYR A 136 9.80 22.80 20.98
N ILE A 137 9.17 22.40 19.88
CA ILE A 137 9.81 22.26 18.56
C ILE A 137 10.35 23.59 17.99
N SER A 138 9.85 24.72 18.49
CA SER A 138 10.23 26.06 18.06
C SER A 138 9.96 27.10 19.16
N SER A 139 10.15 28.39 18.86
CA SER A 139 9.80 29.48 19.77
C SER A 139 8.29 29.51 20.08
N LYS A 140 7.91 30.02 21.25
CA LYS A 140 6.50 30.07 21.66
C LYS A 140 5.62 30.83 20.67
N ASP A 141 6.12 31.87 20.03
CA ASP A 141 5.34 32.65 19.06
C ASP A 141 5.15 31.89 17.74
N VAL A 142 6.16 31.14 17.29
CA VAL A 142 6.01 30.24 16.14
C VAL A 142 5.00 29.14 16.47
N VAL A 143 5.10 28.52 17.64
CA VAL A 143 4.17 27.47 18.08
C VAL A 143 2.73 27.99 18.18
N LYS A 144 2.50 29.20 18.71
CA LYS A 144 1.16 29.82 18.74
C LYS A 144 0.56 29.97 17.34
N ASN A 145 1.38 30.41 16.37
CA ASN A 145 0.94 30.57 14.99
C ASN A 145 0.58 29.21 14.37
N MET A 146 1.45 28.20 14.52
CA MET A 146 1.20 26.86 14.00
C MET A 146 -0.06 26.22 14.62
N LYS A 147 -0.27 26.41 15.94
CA LYS A 147 -1.48 25.96 16.63
C LYS A 147 -2.73 26.62 16.05
N SER A 148 -2.71 27.94 15.86
CA SER A 148 -3.83 28.66 15.25
C SER A 148 -4.10 28.20 13.81
N GLU A 149 -3.06 27.91 13.02
CA GLU A 149 -3.20 27.44 11.65
C GLU A 149 -3.85 26.04 11.60
N LEU A 150 -3.38 25.11 12.43
CA LEU A 150 -3.97 23.79 12.58
C LEU A 150 -5.44 23.88 13.00
N ASP A 151 -5.75 24.65 14.03
CA ASP A 151 -7.12 24.80 14.52
C ASP A 151 -8.04 25.41 13.47
N ASN A 152 -7.61 26.45 12.77
CA ASN A 152 -8.39 27.08 11.70
C ASN A 152 -8.66 26.10 10.55
N LYS A 153 -7.64 25.35 10.13
CA LYS A 153 -7.77 24.37 9.05
C LYS A 153 -8.67 23.21 9.45
N ALA A 154 -8.47 22.63 10.64
CA ALA A 154 -9.31 21.57 11.17
C ALA A 154 -10.78 22.01 11.31
N ASN A 155 -11.03 23.20 11.87
CA ASN A 155 -12.39 23.73 12.00
C ASN A 155 -13.04 23.99 10.62
N ASN A 156 -12.26 24.41 9.63
CA ASN A 156 -12.77 24.57 8.26
C ASN A 156 -13.12 23.22 7.61
N ILE A 157 -12.34 22.17 7.86
CA ILE A 157 -12.66 20.81 7.41
C ILE A 157 -14.00 20.39 8.02
N ILE A 158 -14.16 20.48 9.34
CA ILE A 158 -15.41 20.12 10.00
C ILE A 158 -16.59 20.93 9.43
N LYS A 159 -16.42 22.24 9.27
CA LYS A 159 -17.46 23.12 8.73
C LYS A 159 -17.88 22.75 7.30
N THR A 160 -16.96 22.27 6.47
CA THR A 160 -17.22 21.99 5.05
C THR A 160 -17.65 20.55 4.78
N GLN A 161 -17.15 19.60 5.57
CA GLN A 161 -17.39 18.17 5.36
C GLN A 161 -18.53 17.63 6.23
N ILE A 162 -18.87 18.29 7.35
CA ILE A 162 -19.79 17.75 8.35
C ILE A 162 -21.08 18.55 8.41
N SER A 163 -22.21 17.84 8.35
CA SER A 163 -23.55 18.38 8.60
C SER A 163 -24.14 17.79 9.88
N ASN A 164 -24.96 18.57 10.59
CA ASN A 164 -25.68 18.13 11.79
C ASN A 164 -26.66 16.99 11.53
N SER A 165 -27.06 16.77 10.28
CA SER A 165 -27.93 15.65 9.90
C SER A 165 -27.20 14.33 9.68
N MET A 166 -25.85 14.34 9.68
CA MET A 166 -25.06 13.12 9.48
C MET A 166 -25.07 12.26 10.75
N ASN A 167 -25.27 10.96 10.57
CA ASN A 167 -24.99 9.98 11.62
C ASN A 167 -23.47 9.83 11.83
N ASN A 168 -23.07 9.14 12.91
CA ASN A 168 -21.66 9.00 13.26
C ASN A 168 -20.84 8.29 12.17
N MET A 169 -21.40 7.28 11.50
CA MET A 169 -20.69 6.59 10.41
C MET A 169 -20.45 7.50 9.20
N ASP A 170 -21.44 8.31 8.81
CA ASP A 170 -21.28 9.26 7.71
C ASP A 170 -20.26 10.36 8.05
N LYS A 171 -20.16 10.77 9.32
CA LYS A 171 -19.09 11.68 9.79
C LYS A 171 -17.71 11.03 9.71
N VAL A 172 -17.59 9.76 10.11
CA VAL A 172 -16.33 8.99 10.01
C VAL A 172 -15.88 8.91 8.55
N ILE A 173 -16.78 8.53 7.64
CA ILE A 173 -16.49 8.48 6.19
C ILE A 173 -16.07 9.86 5.67
N ALA A 174 -16.80 10.92 6.01
CA ALA A 174 -16.48 12.27 5.51
C ALA A 174 -15.08 12.76 5.96
N ILE A 175 -14.70 12.48 7.22
CA ILE A 175 -13.37 12.82 7.75
C ILE A 175 -12.28 11.95 7.11
N HIS A 176 -12.52 10.64 7.05
CA HIS A 176 -11.63 9.68 6.40
C HIS A 176 -11.33 10.08 4.96
N ASP A 177 -12.38 10.28 4.17
CA ASP A 177 -12.27 10.59 2.75
C ASP A 177 -11.56 11.92 2.54
N TYR A 178 -11.84 12.91 3.38
CA TYR A 178 -11.14 14.19 3.31
C TYR A 178 -9.63 14.00 3.51
N LEU A 179 -9.21 13.25 4.54
CA LEU A 179 -7.78 13.03 4.78
C LEU A 179 -7.12 12.27 3.64
N VAL A 180 -7.71 11.16 3.20
CA VAL A 180 -7.16 10.36 2.10
C VAL A 180 -7.05 11.18 0.81
N LEU A 181 -8.07 11.97 0.48
CA LEU A 181 -8.08 12.76 -0.77
C LEU A 181 -7.22 14.02 -0.72
N ASN A 182 -6.75 14.46 0.45
CA ASN A 182 -6.01 15.71 0.62
C ASN A 182 -4.63 15.53 1.25
N THR A 183 -4.16 14.28 1.35
CA THR A 183 -2.87 13.97 1.97
C THR A 183 -2.06 13.09 1.04
N LYS A 184 -0.80 13.46 0.84
CA LYS A 184 0.18 12.62 0.15
C LYS A 184 0.98 11.82 1.16
N TYR A 185 1.09 10.51 0.97
CA TYR A 185 2.03 9.70 1.76
C TYR A 185 3.49 10.04 1.40
N ASP A 186 4.27 10.52 2.37
CA ASP A 186 5.66 10.97 2.13
C ASP A 186 6.54 10.78 3.38
N LEU A 187 7.53 9.89 3.28
CA LEU A 187 8.49 9.61 4.35
C LEU A 187 9.42 10.80 4.67
N ASN A 188 9.52 11.79 3.79
CA ASN A 188 10.41 12.95 3.96
C ASN A 188 9.63 14.25 4.25
N ALA A 189 8.32 14.17 4.50
CA ALA A 189 7.52 15.34 4.79
C ALA A 189 7.94 16.07 6.07
N GLU A 190 7.84 17.40 6.04
CA GLU A 190 7.97 18.21 7.26
C GLU A 190 6.78 17.94 8.18
N TYR A 191 7.04 17.63 9.45
CA TYR A 191 6.00 17.23 10.42
C TYR A 191 5.21 15.99 9.99
N ALA A 192 5.84 15.06 9.26
CA ALA A 192 5.17 13.89 8.68
C ALA A 192 4.39 13.02 9.69
N PHE A 193 4.79 13.07 10.96
CA PHE A 193 4.25 12.25 12.04
C PHE A 193 3.07 12.91 12.78
N ASP A 194 2.72 14.14 12.44
CA ASP A 194 1.85 15.00 13.23
C ASP A 194 0.63 15.49 12.43
N PRO A 195 -0.45 15.90 13.10
CA PRO A 195 -1.60 16.48 12.42
C PRO A 195 -1.27 17.72 11.61
N TYR A 196 -0.23 18.47 11.99
CA TYR A 196 0.19 19.64 11.24
C TYR A 196 0.69 19.28 9.84
N GLY A 197 1.48 18.20 9.69
CA GLY A 197 1.92 17.74 8.38
C GLY A 197 0.74 17.34 7.49
N VAL A 198 -0.17 16.55 8.03
CA VAL A 198 -1.32 16.04 7.26
C VAL A 198 -2.38 17.11 6.99
N ILE A 199 -2.90 17.78 8.03
CA ILE A 199 -4.02 18.73 7.88
C ILE A 199 -3.57 20.06 7.25
N VAL A 200 -2.39 20.57 7.61
CA VAL A 200 -1.93 21.88 7.13
C VAL A 200 -1.05 21.76 5.90
N LYS A 201 -0.09 20.82 5.88
CA LYS A 201 0.84 20.65 4.75
C LYS A 201 0.35 19.67 3.68
N GLY A 202 -0.67 18.86 3.96
CA GLY A 202 -1.20 17.87 3.01
C GLY A 202 -0.23 16.71 2.75
N SER A 203 0.65 16.40 3.70
CA SER A 203 1.63 15.32 3.51
C SER A 203 2.06 14.71 4.84
N GLY A 204 2.20 13.38 4.89
CA GLY A 204 2.61 12.70 6.11
C GLY A 204 2.79 11.20 5.96
N VAL A 205 2.99 10.53 7.09
CA VAL A 205 3.13 9.07 7.18
C VAL A 205 2.06 8.46 8.08
N CYS A 206 2.11 7.14 8.25
CA CYS A 206 1.22 6.32 9.06
C CYS A 206 0.71 7.04 10.35
N GLN A 207 1.63 7.61 11.13
CA GLN A 207 1.32 8.35 12.37
C GLN A 207 0.58 9.68 12.16
N GLY A 208 0.95 10.45 11.14
CA GLY A 208 0.29 11.72 10.81
C GLY A 208 -1.19 11.51 10.44
N TYR A 209 -1.50 10.44 9.69
CA TYR A 209 -2.88 10.08 9.36
C TYR A 209 -3.65 9.70 10.62
N ALA A 210 -3.09 8.80 11.45
CA ALA A 210 -3.77 8.31 12.65
C ALA A 210 -4.08 9.44 13.65
N THR A 211 -3.12 10.35 13.87
CA THR A 211 -3.27 11.51 14.77
C THR A 211 -4.25 12.54 14.21
N SER A 212 -4.27 12.75 12.89
CA SER A 212 -5.24 13.63 12.22
C SER A 212 -6.66 13.09 12.28
N MET A 213 -6.84 11.77 12.07
CA MET A 213 -8.14 11.12 12.22
C MET A 213 -8.67 11.32 13.64
N LYS A 214 -7.85 11.06 14.68
CA LYS A 214 -8.26 11.28 16.06
C LYS A 214 -8.63 12.75 16.31
N LEU A 215 -7.80 13.70 15.86
CA LEU A 215 -8.06 15.13 16.06
C LEU A 215 -9.41 15.56 15.48
N LEU A 216 -9.70 15.17 14.25
CA LEU A 216 -10.95 15.55 13.56
C LEU A 216 -12.17 14.80 14.12
N LEU A 217 -12.04 13.52 14.47
CA LEU A 217 -13.11 12.73 15.09
C LEU A 217 -13.50 13.27 16.48
N ASN A 218 -12.50 13.60 17.31
CA ASN A 218 -12.74 14.22 18.61
C ASN A 218 -13.52 15.54 18.49
N LYS A 219 -13.21 16.37 17.48
CA LYS A 219 -13.92 17.64 17.22
C LYS A 219 -15.40 17.45 16.89
N VAL A 220 -15.82 16.26 16.45
CA VAL A 220 -17.22 15.93 16.16
C VAL A 220 -17.86 14.99 17.19
N GLY A 221 -17.18 14.77 18.33
CA GLY A 221 -17.66 13.96 19.45
C GLY A 221 -17.62 12.46 19.20
N ILE A 222 -16.70 11.99 18.36
CA ILE A 222 -16.48 10.57 18.07
C ILE A 222 -15.14 10.16 18.67
N ASP A 223 -15.19 9.24 19.63
CA ASP A 223 -13.99 8.78 20.32
C ASP A 223 -13.12 7.91 19.41
N SER A 224 -11.81 8.15 19.47
CA SER A 224 -10.80 7.39 18.74
C SER A 224 -9.54 7.20 19.59
N VAL A 225 -8.95 6.01 19.51
CA VAL A 225 -7.64 5.69 20.11
C VAL A 225 -6.69 5.19 19.02
N TYR A 226 -5.40 5.18 19.33
CA TYR A 226 -4.40 4.65 18.42
C TYR A 226 -4.23 3.14 18.63
N LEU A 227 -3.65 2.49 17.65
CA LEU A 227 -3.09 1.16 17.82
C LEU A 227 -1.82 1.10 16.98
N SER A 228 -0.76 0.52 17.53
CA SER A 228 0.54 0.49 16.88
C SER A 228 1.14 -0.90 16.88
N SER A 229 1.88 -1.22 15.83
CA SER A 229 2.64 -2.46 15.69
C SER A 229 4.11 -2.14 15.45
N GLN A 230 4.98 -2.58 16.37
CA GLN A 230 6.42 -2.48 16.15
C GLN A 230 6.90 -3.42 15.04
N ALA A 231 6.30 -4.62 14.95
CA ALA A 231 6.68 -5.61 13.96
C ALA A 231 6.33 -5.17 12.53
N MET A 232 5.17 -4.52 12.35
CA MET A 232 4.78 -3.93 11.07
C MET A 232 5.38 -2.55 10.85
N ASN A 233 5.87 -1.93 11.92
CA ASN A 233 6.30 -0.55 11.92
C ASN A 233 5.16 0.37 11.41
N HIS A 234 3.98 0.23 12.02
CA HIS A 234 2.74 0.85 11.56
C HIS A 234 1.85 1.30 12.72
N ILE A 235 0.99 2.28 12.49
CA ILE A 235 0.04 2.84 13.45
C ILE A 235 -1.26 3.22 12.74
N TRP A 236 -2.39 2.92 13.38
CA TRP A 236 -3.74 3.18 12.88
C TRP A 236 -4.68 3.50 14.05
N ASN A 237 -5.99 3.54 13.82
CA ASN A 237 -6.99 3.91 14.82
C ASN A 237 -7.95 2.78 15.17
N ILE A 238 -8.48 2.84 16.39
CA ILE A 238 -9.77 2.23 16.74
C ILE A 238 -10.76 3.37 16.94
N VAL A 239 -11.94 3.30 16.32
CA VAL A 239 -12.98 4.32 16.36
C VAL A 239 -14.25 3.78 16.99
N ASN A 240 -14.85 4.54 17.91
CA ASN A 240 -16.15 4.20 18.51
C ASN A 240 -17.30 4.79 17.68
N ILE A 241 -18.11 3.94 17.08
CA ILE A 241 -19.26 4.32 16.27
C ILE A 241 -20.51 3.76 16.94
N ASP A 242 -21.31 4.66 17.53
CA ASP A 242 -22.57 4.34 18.22
C ASP A 242 -22.40 3.29 19.34
N GLY A 243 -21.32 3.41 20.13
CA GLY A 243 -21.02 2.53 21.27
C GLY A 243 -20.21 1.27 20.90
N GLN A 244 -19.96 1.02 19.61
CA GLN A 244 -19.20 -0.13 19.13
C GLN A 244 -17.84 0.30 18.58
N ASN A 245 -16.78 -0.42 18.91
CA ASN A 245 -15.44 -0.13 18.40
C ASN A 245 -15.18 -0.85 17.08
N TYR A 246 -14.50 -0.17 16.16
CA TYR A 246 -14.05 -0.69 14.87
C TYR A 246 -12.59 -0.33 14.64
N GLN A 247 -11.84 -1.24 14.04
CA GLN A 247 -10.50 -0.97 13.51
C GLN A 247 -10.64 -0.07 12.27
N MET A 248 -9.79 0.94 12.18
CA MET A 248 -9.75 1.89 11.07
C MET A 248 -8.32 2.25 10.68
N ASP A 249 -7.97 2.09 9.41
CA ASP A 249 -6.66 2.45 8.86
C ASP A 249 -6.77 3.32 7.60
N ALA A 250 -6.78 4.63 7.83
CA ALA A 250 -6.81 5.62 6.76
C ALA A 250 -5.54 5.61 5.88
N THR A 251 -4.41 5.10 6.38
CA THR A 251 -3.17 5.03 5.59
C THR A 251 -3.22 3.90 4.59
N TRP A 252 -3.77 2.73 4.95
CA TRP A 252 -3.93 1.61 4.03
C TRP A 252 -5.13 1.77 3.08
N ASP A 253 -6.09 2.62 3.45
CA ASP A 253 -7.17 3.07 2.57
C ASP A 253 -6.76 4.22 1.63
N ASP A 254 -5.60 4.84 1.86
CA ASP A 254 -4.95 5.76 0.92
C ASP A 254 -4.15 4.99 -0.14
N PRO A 255 -4.56 5.03 -1.42
CA PRO A 255 -3.88 4.28 -2.47
C PRO A 255 -2.46 4.81 -2.70
N VAL A 256 -1.43 4.00 -2.39
CA VAL A 256 -0.04 4.32 -2.74
C VAL A 256 0.36 3.65 -4.08
N PRO A 257 0.99 4.38 -5.03
CA PRO A 257 1.20 5.83 -5.03
C PRO A 257 -0.12 6.60 -5.16
N ASP A 258 -0.15 7.78 -4.55
CA ASP A 258 -1.32 8.67 -4.45
C ASP A 258 -2.08 8.77 -5.79
N ARG A 259 -3.40 8.54 -5.71
CA ARG A 259 -4.33 8.58 -6.83
C ARG A 259 -5.35 9.67 -6.57
N GLU A 260 -5.15 10.81 -7.21
CA GLU A 260 -6.05 11.95 -7.12
C GLU A 260 -7.52 11.53 -7.30
N GLY A 261 -8.35 11.83 -6.31
CA GLY A 261 -9.79 11.55 -6.34
C GLY A 261 -10.20 10.11 -5.96
N VAL A 262 -9.28 9.25 -5.52
CA VAL A 262 -9.59 7.86 -5.16
C VAL A 262 -9.46 7.63 -3.66
N VAL A 263 -10.48 6.97 -3.09
CA VAL A 263 -10.57 6.53 -1.70
C VAL A 263 -10.94 5.06 -1.69
N ARG A 264 -10.32 4.28 -0.81
CA ARG A 264 -10.73 2.90 -0.52
C ARG A 264 -11.40 2.83 0.84
N TYR A 265 -12.12 1.73 1.08
CA TYR A 265 -12.73 1.44 2.37
C TYR A 265 -12.37 0.02 2.86
N SER A 266 -11.24 -0.49 2.39
CA SER A 266 -10.74 -1.82 2.72
C SER A 266 -10.49 -1.98 4.22
N TYR A 267 -10.14 -0.89 4.90
CA TYR A 267 -9.78 -0.85 6.32
C TYR A 267 -10.55 0.21 7.12
N LEU A 268 -11.70 0.69 6.65
CA LEU A 268 -12.41 1.81 7.30
C LEU A 268 -13.06 1.44 8.64
N ALA A 269 -13.71 0.28 8.73
CA ALA A 269 -14.51 -0.09 9.90
C ALA A 269 -14.61 -1.61 10.05
N LEU A 270 -13.49 -2.23 10.42
CA LEU A 270 -13.34 -3.68 10.52
C LEU A 270 -13.45 -4.19 11.96
N SER A 271 -13.81 -5.46 12.08
CA SER A 271 -13.60 -6.23 13.32
C SER A 271 -12.13 -6.63 13.48
N ASP A 272 -11.72 -6.98 14.71
CA ASP A 272 -10.39 -7.49 15.04
C ASP A 272 -10.02 -8.72 14.18
N ASP A 273 -10.97 -9.63 13.96
CA ASP A 273 -10.74 -10.84 13.16
C ASP A 273 -10.48 -10.55 11.68
N GLU A 274 -11.02 -9.45 11.15
CA GLU A 274 -10.75 -9.03 9.78
C GLU A 274 -9.42 -8.30 9.68
N MET A 275 -9.15 -7.39 10.62
CA MET A 275 -7.89 -6.65 10.70
C MET A 275 -6.70 -7.59 10.91
N LYS A 276 -6.84 -8.64 11.72
CA LYS A 276 -5.76 -9.62 12.01
C LYS A 276 -5.29 -10.46 10.84
N LYS A 277 -5.96 -10.38 9.68
CA LYS A 277 -5.55 -11.14 8.48
C LYS A 277 -4.23 -10.64 7.92
N ASP A 278 -3.95 -9.35 8.08
CA ASP A 278 -2.74 -8.69 7.60
C ASP A 278 -2.14 -7.68 8.60
N HIS A 279 -2.85 -7.37 9.70
CA HIS A 279 -2.33 -6.60 10.82
C HIS A 279 -2.01 -7.46 12.04
N ASN A 280 -1.01 -7.04 12.83
CA ASN A 280 -0.69 -7.64 14.12
C ASN A 280 -0.46 -6.56 15.17
N TRP A 281 -0.95 -6.78 16.39
CA TRP A 281 -0.70 -5.92 17.55
C TRP A 281 -0.69 -6.76 18.83
N GLU A 282 0.06 -6.32 19.83
CA GLU A 282 0.21 -7.05 21.10
C GLU A 282 -0.45 -6.34 22.30
N ASP A 283 -1.06 -5.17 22.10
CA ASP A 283 -1.71 -4.43 23.18
C ASP A 283 -2.99 -5.13 23.68
N LYS A 284 -2.87 -5.78 24.84
CA LYS A 284 -3.95 -6.49 25.52
C LYS A 284 -5.04 -5.56 26.09
N ASN A 285 -4.76 -4.26 26.20
CA ASN A 285 -5.69 -3.27 26.72
C ASN A 285 -6.39 -2.48 25.61
N ALA A 286 -6.06 -2.75 24.34
CA ALA A 286 -6.74 -2.13 23.22
C ALA A 286 -8.25 -2.46 23.27
N PRO A 287 -9.15 -1.48 23.02
CA PRO A 287 -10.57 -1.75 22.93
C PRO A 287 -10.87 -2.84 21.89
N ARG A 288 -11.65 -3.85 22.27
CA ARG A 288 -12.01 -4.94 21.36
C ARG A 288 -12.96 -4.47 20.26
N CYS A 289 -12.70 -4.88 19.03
CA CYS A 289 -13.54 -4.59 17.88
C CYS A 289 -14.24 -5.88 17.40
N ASP A 290 -15.36 -6.25 18.04
CA ASP A 290 -16.06 -7.51 17.75
C ASP A 290 -17.18 -7.37 16.69
N SER A 291 -17.53 -6.14 16.29
CA SER A 291 -18.66 -5.88 15.40
C SER A 291 -18.29 -6.00 13.92
N THR A 292 -19.12 -6.70 13.14
CA THR A 292 -18.97 -6.86 11.68
C THR A 292 -19.95 -6.00 10.87
N LYS A 293 -20.71 -5.13 11.55
CA LYS A 293 -21.81 -4.32 10.97
C LYS A 293 -21.41 -3.60 9.68
N TYR A 294 -20.18 -3.09 9.60
CA TYR A 294 -19.68 -2.30 8.46
C TYR A 294 -18.69 -3.04 7.56
N ASN A 295 -18.45 -4.34 7.77
CA ASN A 295 -17.49 -5.12 6.99
C ASN A 295 -17.79 -5.11 5.48
N TYR A 296 -19.05 -4.90 5.08
CA TYR A 296 -19.45 -4.80 3.67
C TYR A 296 -18.78 -3.61 2.93
N MET A 297 -18.25 -2.62 3.65
CA MET A 297 -17.56 -1.47 3.06
C MET A 297 -16.25 -1.86 2.39
N ARG A 298 -15.59 -2.92 2.86
CA ARG A 298 -14.31 -3.39 2.29
C ARG A 298 -14.40 -3.80 0.82
N GLU A 299 -15.60 -4.13 0.35
CA GLU A 299 -15.83 -4.54 -1.02
C GLU A 299 -15.97 -3.34 -1.97
N MET A 300 -16.00 -2.11 -1.42
CA MET A 300 -16.32 -0.91 -2.17
C MET A 300 -15.08 -0.19 -2.67
N ASP A 301 -15.07 0.07 -3.97
CA ASP A 301 -14.16 1.00 -4.63
C ASP A 301 -14.97 2.01 -5.45
N TYR A 302 -14.46 3.22 -5.66
CA TYR A 302 -15.12 4.29 -6.41
C TYR A 302 -16.58 4.55 -5.99
N VAL A 303 -16.78 4.97 -4.74
CA VAL A 303 -18.12 5.15 -4.16
C VAL A 303 -18.72 6.50 -4.53
N VAL A 304 -19.94 6.46 -5.06
CA VAL A 304 -20.81 7.63 -5.26
C VAL A 304 -21.97 7.54 -4.28
N ASN A 305 -22.03 8.51 -3.36
CA ASN A 305 -23.16 8.66 -2.44
C ASN A 305 -24.29 9.44 -3.12
N TYR A 306 -25.51 8.90 -3.10
CA TYR A 306 -26.69 9.62 -3.59
C TYR A 306 -27.95 9.20 -2.82
N LYS A 307 -28.63 10.19 -2.21
CA LYS A 307 -29.72 9.97 -1.25
C LYS A 307 -29.30 8.95 -0.16
N ASN A 308 -30.08 7.88 0.01
CA ASN A 308 -29.83 6.82 0.99
C ASN A 308 -28.96 5.66 0.45
N TYR A 309 -28.44 5.78 -0.77
CA TYR A 309 -27.70 4.71 -1.43
C TYR A 309 -26.22 5.06 -1.64
N ARG A 310 -25.41 4.00 -1.67
CA ARG A 310 -24.05 4.01 -2.19
C ARG A 310 -24.02 3.22 -3.49
N TYR A 311 -23.46 3.84 -4.52
CA TYR A 311 -23.17 3.21 -5.79
C TYR A 311 -21.68 2.98 -5.86
N TYR A 312 -21.23 1.76 -6.12
CA TYR A 312 -19.82 1.42 -5.99
C TYR A 312 -19.39 0.32 -6.96
N SER A 313 -18.09 0.29 -7.25
CA SER A 313 -17.44 -0.82 -7.93
C SER A 313 -17.12 -1.91 -6.91
N ASN A 314 -17.66 -3.11 -7.08
CA ASN A 314 -17.46 -4.21 -6.13
C ASN A 314 -16.19 -4.99 -6.47
N VAL A 315 -15.14 -4.83 -5.66
CA VAL A 315 -13.82 -5.45 -5.91
C VAL A 315 -13.86 -6.97 -5.80
N SER A 316 -14.72 -7.52 -4.95
CA SER A 316 -14.88 -8.96 -4.77
C SER A 316 -15.65 -9.64 -5.92
N ASP A 317 -16.30 -8.86 -6.76
CA ASP A 317 -17.05 -9.32 -7.93
C ASP A 317 -16.54 -8.69 -9.23
N GLY A 318 -15.21 -8.58 -9.35
CA GLY A 318 -14.55 -8.15 -10.57
C GLY A 318 -14.96 -6.75 -11.02
N HIS A 319 -15.09 -5.81 -10.07
CA HIS A 319 -15.44 -4.41 -10.30
C HIS A 319 -16.82 -4.16 -10.93
N ARG A 320 -17.78 -5.08 -10.78
CA ARG A 320 -19.17 -4.84 -11.20
C ARG A 320 -19.81 -3.72 -10.37
N VAL A 321 -20.75 -2.99 -10.96
CA VAL A 321 -21.39 -1.87 -10.26
C VAL A 321 -22.55 -2.36 -9.40
N TYR A 322 -22.50 -2.01 -8.12
CA TYR A 322 -23.51 -2.32 -7.12
C TYR A 322 -24.16 -1.05 -6.58
N LYS A 323 -25.38 -1.22 -6.08
CA LYS A 323 -26.14 -0.28 -5.27
C LYS A 323 -26.38 -0.94 -3.91
N ILE A 324 -26.25 -0.19 -2.82
CA ILE A 324 -26.55 -0.67 -1.47
C ILE A 324 -27.09 0.49 -0.63
N ASN A 325 -28.00 0.22 0.31
CA ASN A 325 -28.38 1.23 1.28
C ASN A 325 -27.18 1.61 2.16
N LYS A 326 -27.15 2.86 2.64
CA LYS A 326 -26.08 3.34 3.52
C LYS A 326 -25.95 2.55 4.82
N ASN A 327 -27.00 1.84 5.25
CA ASN A 327 -27.01 0.94 6.40
C ASN A 327 -26.54 -0.50 6.09
N GLY A 328 -26.17 -0.79 4.83
CA GLY A 328 -25.73 -2.12 4.38
C GLY A 328 -26.84 -3.05 3.85
N SER A 329 -28.11 -2.65 3.89
CA SER A 329 -29.21 -3.48 3.37
C SER A 329 -29.40 -3.33 1.85
N GLU A 330 -30.20 -4.22 1.25
CA GLU A 330 -30.64 -4.14 -0.15
C GLU A 330 -29.50 -4.03 -1.17
N LYS A 331 -28.40 -4.76 -0.92
CA LYS A 331 -27.29 -4.86 -1.86
C LYS A 331 -27.77 -5.48 -3.18
N GLN A 332 -27.61 -4.75 -4.28
CA GLN A 332 -28.04 -5.15 -5.61
C GLN A 332 -26.95 -4.86 -6.65
N LYS A 333 -26.64 -5.84 -7.50
CA LYS A 333 -25.86 -5.63 -8.72
C LYS A 333 -26.72 -4.89 -9.74
N ILE A 334 -26.26 -3.74 -10.19
CA ILE A 334 -26.99 -2.88 -11.14
C ILE A 334 -26.34 -2.82 -12.52
N VAL A 335 -25.06 -3.19 -12.64
CA VAL A 335 -24.36 -3.36 -13.93
C VAL A 335 -23.59 -4.69 -13.92
N SER A 336 -23.82 -5.52 -14.93
CA SER A 336 -23.19 -6.84 -15.06
C SER A 336 -21.77 -6.79 -15.64
N SER A 337 -21.45 -5.74 -16.40
CA SER A 337 -20.07 -5.45 -16.81
C SER A 337 -19.31 -4.74 -15.68
N PRO A 338 -17.98 -4.92 -15.60
CA PRO A 338 -17.13 -4.13 -14.72
C PRO A 338 -17.26 -2.64 -15.04
N GLY A 339 -17.37 -1.82 -14.00
CA GLY A 339 -17.62 -0.38 -14.12
C GLY A 339 -17.23 0.39 -12.87
N THR A 340 -16.97 1.68 -13.07
CA THR A 340 -16.57 2.64 -12.03
C THR A 340 -17.62 3.76 -11.96
N PRO A 341 -18.43 3.85 -10.89
CA PRO A 341 -19.29 5.00 -10.66
C PRO A 341 -18.52 6.31 -10.64
N LEU A 342 -19.09 7.36 -11.23
CA LEU A 342 -18.46 8.69 -11.32
C LEU A 342 -19.27 9.74 -10.57
N TYR A 343 -20.55 9.88 -10.90
CA TYR A 343 -21.45 10.83 -10.27
C TYR A 343 -22.91 10.51 -10.61
N VAL A 344 -23.84 11.11 -9.87
CA VAL A 344 -25.27 11.10 -10.21
C VAL A 344 -25.68 12.48 -10.69
N LYS A 345 -26.37 12.55 -11.83
CA LYS A 345 -26.95 13.78 -12.37
C LYS A 345 -28.30 13.47 -13.02
N GLU A 346 -29.31 14.30 -12.75
CA GLU A 346 -30.64 14.22 -13.39
C GLU A 346 -31.29 12.82 -13.30
N GLY A 347 -31.11 12.12 -12.18
CA GLY A 347 -31.67 10.77 -11.97
C GLY A 347 -30.91 9.63 -12.66
N TYR A 348 -29.74 9.93 -13.24
CA TYR A 348 -28.85 8.95 -13.86
C TYR A 348 -27.55 8.78 -13.07
N LEU A 349 -27.14 7.54 -12.88
CA LEU A 349 -25.78 7.19 -12.48
C LEU A 349 -24.89 7.18 -13.72
N TYR A 350 -23.90 8.07 -13.75
CA TYR A 350 -22.83 8.04 -14.73
C TYR A 350 -21.71 7.15 -14.21
N TYR A 351 -21.28 6.21 -15.04
CA TYR A 351 -20.22 5.27 -14.70
C TYR A 351 -19.31 5.02 -15.90
N LYS A 352 -18.01 4.84 -15.67
CA LYS A 352 -17.06 4.40 -16.69
C LYS A 352 -17.18 2.90 -16.86
N ASP A 353 -17.50 2.44 -18.06
CA ASP A 353 -17.47 1.01 -18.41
C ASP A 353 -16.02 0.57 -18.60
N LEU A 354 -15.57 -0.45 -17.87
CA LEU A 354 -14.16 -0.86 -17.91
C LEU A 354 -13.82 -1.73 -19.12
N TYR A 355 -14.80 -2.25 -19.86
CA TYR A 355 -14.54 -2.94 -21.13
C TYR A 355 -14.34 -1.95 -22.28
N THR A 356 -15.22 -0.95 -22.40
CA THR A 356 -15.15 0.01 -23.51
C THR A 356 -14.32 1.24 -23.17
N GLY A 357 -14.05 1.49 -21.89
CA GLY A 357 -13.43 2.72 -21.39
C GLY A 357 -14.34 3.95 -21.43
N GLY A 358 -15.52 3.84 -22.05
CA GLY A 358 -16.47 4.93 -22.26
C GLY A 358 -17.35 5.19 -21.04
N ILE A 359 -17.84 6.42 -20.92
CA ILE A 359 -18.84 6.78 -19.89
C ILE A 359 -20.21 6.33 -20.38
N LYS A 360 -20.89 5.51 -19.57
CA LYS A 360 -22.28 5.10 -19.74
C LYS A 360 -23.14 5.75 -18.65
N LYS A 361 -24.44 5.82 -18.89
CA LYS A 361 -25.43 6.26 -17.90
C LYS A 361 -26.45 5.17 -17.65
N LEU A 362 -26.83 4.99 -16.39
CA LEU A 362 -27.89 4.08 -15.96
C LEU A 362 -28.96 4.91 -15.25
N GLN A 363 -30.22 4.76 -15.66
CA GLN A 363 -31.33 5.39 -14.97
C GLN A 363 -31.50 4.76 -13.57
N ILE A 364 -31.49 5.58 -12.54
CA ILE A 364 -31.61 5.13 -11.13
C ILE A 364 -32.81 5.75 -10.41
N GLU A 365 -33.50 6.70 -11.07
CA GLU A 365 -34.76 7.28 -10.63
C GLU A 365 -35.82 7.16 -11.72
N GLU A 366 -37.06 6.84 -11.34
CA GLU A 366 -38.19 6.89 -12.27
C GLU A 366 -38.44 8.34 -12.68
N GLN A 367 -38.43 8.61 -13.98
CA GLN A 367 -38.89 9.88 -14.52
C GLN A 367 -40.42 9.90 -14.50
N SER A 368 -41.02 11.00 -14.03
CA SER A 368 -42.42 11.30 -14.33
C SER A 368 -42.61 11.34 -15.84
N LYS A 369 -43.73 10.79 -16.34
CA LYS A 369 -44.05 10.46 -17.74
C LYS A 369 -44.04 11.62 -18.77
N ASP A 370 -43.47 12.78 -18.47
CA ASP A 370 -43.66 13.99 -19.27
C ASP A 370 -42.45 14.40 -20.15
N GLU A 371 -41.36 13.63 -20.21
CA GLU A 371 -40.15 14.01 -20.99
C GLU A 371 -39.58 12.90 -21.89
N ILE A 372 -40.42 12.13 -22.60
CA ILE A 372 -39.97 11.28 -23.70
C ILE A 372 -40.62 11.75 -25.00
N ASN A 373 -39.98 12.71 -25.65
CA ASN A 373 -40.03 12.86 -27.10
C ASN A 373 -38.97 13.88 -27.55
N LYS A 374 -37.78 13.38 -27.86
CA LYS A 374 -37.05 13.72 -29.09
C LYS A 374 -35.77 12.89 -29.17
N ASP A 375 -35.53 12.44 -30.39
CA ASP A 375 -34.25 11.94 -30.91
C ASP A 375 -34.00 10.44 -30.77
N ASP A 376 -34.92 9.67 -31.38
CA ASP A 376 -34.56 8.44 -32.08
C ASP A 376 -35.04 8.57 -33.52
N GLN A 377 -34.10 8.71 -34.46
CA GLN A 377 -34.16 8.32 -35.89
C GLN A 377 -33.09 9.10 -36.68
N ASN A 378 -32.00 8.42 -37.05
CA ASN A 378 -31.51 8.31 -38.44
C ASN A 378 -30.05 7.87 -38.53
N LYS A 379 -29.84 6.60 -38.92
CA LYS A 379 -29.11 6.13 -40.12
C LYS A 379 -28.33 4.84 -39.88
N GLU A 380 -28.93 3.74 -40.33
CA GLU A 380 -28.23 2.59 -40.91
C GLU A 380 -28.23 2.71 -42.44
N ASP A 381 -27.37 1.90 -43.07
CA ASP A 381 -27.13 1.67 -44.51
C ASP A 381 -26.25 2.72 -45.22
N GLU A 382 -25.20 2.38 -45.99
CA GLU A 382 -24.99 1.27 -46.93
C GLU A 382 -23.53 1.30 -47.48
N ASN A 383 -22.86 0.15 -47.73
CA ASN A 383 -22.26 -0.25 -49.02
C ASN A 383 -21.11 -1.29 -48.97
N LYS A 384 -21.18 -2.20 -49.96
CA LYS A 384 -20.24 -3.27 -50.37
C LYS A 384 -19.49 -2.88 -51.66
N ASP A 385 -18.50 -3.72 -52.00
CA ASP A 385 -17.75 -3.88 -53.28
C ASP A 385 -16.58 -2.90 -53.51
N LYS A 386 -15.43 -3.21 -54.13
CA LYS A 386 -14.69 -4.43 -54.56
C LYS A 386 -13.31 -3.98 -55.10
N ASP A 387 -12.45 -4.94 -55.46
CA ASP A 387 -11.20 -4.89 -56.26
C ASP A 387 -9.90 -4.55 -55.51
N LYS A 388 -8.95 -5.49 -55.33
CA LYS A 388 -8.04 -6.20 -56.26
C LYS A 388 -7.00 -5.29 -56.92
N ASP A 389 -5.75 -5.42 -56.50
CA ASP A 389 -4.69 -5.82 -57.42
C ASP A 389 -3.51 -6.49 -56.69
N LYS A 390 -2.88 -7.40 -57.44
CA LYS A 390 -1.84 -8.35 -57.05
C LYS A 390 -0.46 -7.70 -57.15
N ASP A 391 0.50 -8.25 -56.41
CA ASP A 391 1.81 -8.60 -56.98
C ASP A 391 2.37 -9.86 -56.30
N GLU A 392 2.93 -10.71 -57.15
CA GLU A 392 3.28 -12.12 -56.98
C GLU A 392 4.82 -12.17 -57.20
N VAL A 393 5.67 -12.76 -56.36
CA VAL A 393 6.23 -14.13 -56.48
C VAL A 393 7.58 -14.10 -55.73
N ASN A 394 7.85 -15.00 -54.77
CA ASN A 394 8.77 -16.13 -55.00
C ASN A 394 8.82 -17.11 -53.81
N LYS A 395 8.62 -18.38 -54.15
CA LYS A 395 8.74 -19.54 -53.28
C LYS A 395 10.21 -19.94 -53.12
N GLY A 396 10.57 -20.35 -51.91
CA GLY A 396 11.73 -21.19 -51.62
C GLY A 396 11.33 -22.16 -50.51
N ASP A 397 11.28 -23.45 -50.84
CA ASP A 397 10.92 -24.55 -49.96
C ASP A 397 11.94 -24.77 -48.84
N GLU A 398 11.47 -24.90 -47.60
CA GLU A 398 11.98 -25.90 -46.65
C GLU A 398 10.80 -26.52 -45.89
N ASN A 399 10.35 -27.66 -46.42
CA ASN A 399 9.36 -28.52 -45.84
C ASN A 399 10.02 -29.35 -44.72
N GLN A 400 9.88 -28.93 -43.46
CA GLN A 400 10.14 -29.76 -42.29
C GLN A 400 8.90 -29.81 -41.40
N ASN A 401 8.16 -30.91 -41.52
CA ASN A 401 7.20 -31.49 -40.57
C ASN A 401 6.55 -30.50 -39.58
N LYS A 402 5.67 -29.63 -40.09
CA LYS A 402 4.85 -28.70 -39.29
C LYS A 402 3.91 -29.52 -38.39
N LYS A 403 4.26 -29.69 -37.12
CA LYS A 403 3.39 -30.35 -36.13
C LYS A 403 2.22 -29.41 -35.81
N VAL A 404 1.08 -29.61 -36.48
CA VAL A 404 -0.13 -28.81 -36.31
C VAL A 404 -0.93 -29.35 -35.12
N PHE A 405 -1.04 -28.55 -34.06
CA PHE A 405 -1.93 -28.84 -32.93
C PHE A 405 -3.37 -28.48 -33.27
N ILE A 406 -4.33 -29.27 -32.76
CA ILE A 406 -5.75 -29.16 -33.11
C ILE A 406 -6.38 -27.82 -32.69
N ASP A 407 -5.83 -27.18 -31.66
CA ASP A 407 -6.32 -25.97 -31.01
C ASP A 407 -5.50 -24.71 -31.33
N VAL A 408 -4.61 -24.81 -32.34
CA VAL A 408 -3.70 -23.71 -32.72
C VAL A 408 -3.96 -23.17 -34.12
N LYS A 409 -4.67 -23.92 -34.98
CA LYS A 409 -4.79 -23.63 -36.42
C LYS A 409 -5.18 -22.17 -36.77
N ASP A 410 -6.13 -21.59 -36.03
CA ASP A 410 -6.63 -20.22 -36.24
C ASP A 410 -6.26 -19.28 -35.07
N HIS A 411 -5.32 -19.69 -34.22
CA HIS A 411 -4.91 -18.94 -33.04
C HIS A 411 -3.86 -17.88 -33.40
N TRP A 412 -3.96 -16.67 -32.84
CA TRP A 412 -3.09 -15.52 -33.16
C TRP A 412 -1.58 -15.79 -32.92
N ALA A 413 -1.25 -16.76 -32.07
CA ALA A 413 0.12 -17.17 -31.75
C ALA A 413 0.63 -18.37 -32.59
N ALA A 414 -0.12 -18.87 -33.56
CA ALA A 414 0.15 -20.13 -34.27
C ALA A 414 1.58 -20.24 -34.80
N ASP A 415 2.04 -19.23 -35.55
CA ASP A 415 3.39 -19.25 -36.15
C ASP A 415 4.50 -19.31 -35.11
N LYS A 416 4.31 -18.64 -33.96
CA LYS A 416 5.31 -18.63 -32.88
C LYS A 416 5.30 -19.94 -32.10
N ILE A 417 4.12 -20.52 -31.89
CA ILE A 417 3.95 -21.85 -31.29
C ILE A 417 4.63 -22.92 -32.15
N ASP A 418 4.41 -22.88 -33.46
CA ASP A 418 5.03 -23.82 -34.40
C ASP A 418 6.56 -23.69 -34.38
N LEU A 419 7.07 -22.46 -34.43
CA LEU A 419 8.51 -22.21 -34.35
C LEU A 419 9.12 -22.74 -33.04
N PHE A 420 8.50 -22.46 -31.90
CA PHE A 420 9.00 -22.89 -30.59
C PHE A 420 8.96 -24.41 -30.44
N THR A 421 7.96 -25.06 -31.02
CA THR A 421 7.81 -26.52 -31.02
C THR A 421 8.83 -27.18 -31.93
N GLN A 422 9.03 -26.67 -33.15
CA GLN A 422 10.04 -27.18 -34.09
C GLN A 422 11.47 -27.05 -33.55
N LYS A 423 11.76 -25.95 -32.82
CA LYS A 423 13.05 -25.77 -32.13
C LYS A 423 13.16 -26.57 -30.82
N GLY A 424 12.11 -27.27 -30.40
CA GLY A 424 12.10 -28.12 -29.21
C GLY A 424 12.14 -27.37 -27.88
N TYR A 425 11.79 -26.07 -27.88
CA TYR A 425 11.77 -25.24 -26.68
C TYR A 425 10.57 -25.53 -25.79
N ILE A 426 9.44 -25.88 -26.40
CA ILE A 426 8.20 -26.30 -25.73
C ILE A 426 7.56 -27.44 -26.52
N ASN A 427 6.80 -28.30 -25.85
CA ASN A 427 6.01 -29.35 -26.48
C ASN A 427 4.51 -29.11 -26.21
N GLY A 428 3.66 -29.61 -27.09
CA GLY A 428 2.25 -29.84 -26.79
C GLY A 428 2.04 -31.14 -26.00
N TYR A 429 0.78 -31.46 -25.77
CA TYR A 429 0.34 -32.62 -24.99
C TYR A 429 0.20 -33.86 -25.86
N GLU A 430 0.08 -35.03 -25.23
CA GLU A 430 -0.04 -36.34 -25.91
C GLU A 430 -1.33 -36.45 -26.74
N ASP A 431 -2.36 -35.71 -26.37
CA ASP A 431 -3.66 -35.61 -27.07
C ASP A 431 -3.61 -34.74 -28.34
N ASN A 432 -2.41 -34.32 -28.78
CA ASN A 432 -2.17 -33.43 -29.90
C ASN A 432 -2.76 -32.00 -29.73
N SER A 433 -3.03 -31.58 -28.49
CA SER A 433 -3.33 -30.17 -28.15
C SER A 433 -2.07 -29.40 -27.73
N PHE A 434 -2.10 -28.08 -27.87
CA PHE A 434 -1.09 -27.18 -27.31
C PHE A 434 -1.58 -26.44 -26.07
N ARG A 435 -2.90 -26.22 -25.96
CA ARG A 435 -3.62 -25.45 -24.94
C ARG A 435 -3.12 -24.00 -24.85
N PRO A 436 -3.21 -23.22 -25.95
CA PRO A 436 -2.59 -21.90 -26.04
C PRO A 436 -3.10 -20.89 -24.99
N ASP A 437 -4.38 -20.97 -24.64
CA ASP A 437 -5.03 -20.04 -23.71
C ASP A 437 -4.96 -20.48 -22.24
N ASN A 438 -4.45 -21.68 -21.97
CA ASN A 438 -4.24 -22.12 -20.59
C ASN A 438 -3.07 -21.36 -19.96
N SER A 439 -3.17 -21.04 -18.68
CA SER A 439 -2.04 -20.52 -17.92
C SER A 439 -0.90 -21.53 -17.84
N ILE A 440 0.33 -21.02 -17.82
CA ILE A 440 1.54 -21.83 -17.63
C ILE A 440 2.03 -21.71 -16.17
N THR A 441 2.58 -22.81 -15.64
CA THR A 441 3.18 -22.80 -14.29
C THR A 441 4.55 -22.14 -14.28
N ARG A 442 5.02 -21.73 -13.09
CA ARG A 442 6.37 -21.21 -12.89
C ARG A 442 7.45 -22.20 -13.34
N ALA A 443 7.28 -23.50 -13.02
CA ALA A 443 8.20 -24.56 -13.41
C ALA A 443 8.28 -24.75 -14.94
N GLU A 444 7.14 -24.76 -15.61
CA GLU A 444 7.11 -24.86 -17.08
C GLU A 444 7.72 -23.62 -17.73
N PHE A 445 7.46 -22.43 -17.21
CA PHE A 445 8.02 -21.18 -17.76
C PHE A 445 9.56 -21.19 -17.68
N VAL A 446 10.16 -21.51 -16.54
CA VAL A 446 11.63 -21.55 -16.41
C VAL A 446 12.28 -22.63 -17.28
N LYS A 447 11.62 -23.77 -17.46
CA LYS A 447 12.08 -24.81 -18.40
C LYS A 447 12.18 -24.27 -19.83
N ILE A 448 11.17 -23.53 -20.29
CA ILE A 448 11.17 -22.94 -21.63
C ILE A 448 12.28 -21.88 -21.72
N VAL A 449 12.44 -21.04 -20.70
CA VAL A 449 13.51 -20.02 -20.64
C VAL A 449 14.89 -20.67 -20.74
N ASN A 450 15.16 -21.71 -19.95
CA ASN A 450 16.44 -22.42 -19.98
C ASN A 450 16.73 -23.00 -21.35
N LYS A 451 15.76 -23.70 -21.95
CA LYS A 451 15.90 -24.25 -23.30
C LYS A 451 16.10 -23.17 -24.36
N TYR A 452 15.31 -22.10 -24.31
CA TYR A 452 15.34 -21.03 -25.29
C TYR A 452 16.68 -20.29 -25.28
N PHE A 453 17.25 -20.05 -24.10
CA PHE A 453 18.54 -19.37 -23.95
C PHE A 453 19.76 -20.31 -23.84
N GLY A 454 19.56 -21.63 -23.84
CA GLY A 454 20.64 -22.61 -23.75
C GLY A 454 21.32 -22.65 -22.37
N LEU A 455 20.57 -22.40 -21.29
CA LEU A 455 21.10 -22.37 -19.93
C LEU A 455 21.29 -23.78 -19.38
N THR A 456 22.47 -24.05 -18.84
CA THR A 456 22.83 -25.38 -18.32
C THR A 456 23.56 -25.34 -16.98
N LYS A 457 24.07 -24.17 -16.56
CA LYS A 457 24.86 -24.05 -15.32
C LYS A 457 23.98 -24.28 -14.09
N LYS A 458 24.45 -25.13 -13.19
CA LYS A 458 23.80 -25.50 -11.92
C LYS A 458 24.67 -25.13 -10.72
N SER A 459 24.05 -24.87 -9.58
CA SER A 459 24.73 -24.62 -8.31
C SER A 459 24.42 -25.68 -7.26
N GLY A 460 23.42 -26.52 -7.51
CA GLY A 460 22.85 -27.44 -6.54
C GLY A 460 21.80 -26.79 -5.63
N LYS A 461 21.27 -25.60 -5.99
CA LYS A 461 20.21 -24.96 -5.21
C LYS A 461 18.94 -25.80 -5.28
N VAL A 462 18.39 -26.14 -4.12
CA VAL A 462 17.13 -26.85 -3.97
C VAL A 462 16.23 -26.06 -3.03
N PHE A 463 14.94 -26.02 -3.35
CA PHE A 463 13.88 -25.49 -2.49
C PHE A 463 13.10 -26.66 -1.85
N ASN A 464 12.51 -26.45 -0.68
CA ASN A 464 11.83 -27.50 0.09
C ASN A 464 10.72 -28.17 -0.73
N ASP A 465 9.98 -27.36 -1.50
CA ASP A 465 8.88 -27.78 -2.38
C ASP A 465 9.33 -28.33 -3.74
N THR A 466 10.64 -28.39 -4.01
CA THR A 466 11.18 -28.89 -5.29
C THR A 466 12.05 -30.15 -5.14
N VAL A 467 12.26 -30.65 -3.92
CA VAL A 467 13.15 -31.79 -3.63
C VAL A 467 12.86 -33.02 -4.51
N ASN A 468 11.58 -33.34 -4.70
CA ASN A 468 11.07 -34.47 -5.49
C ASN A 468 10.32 -34.02 -6.76
N HIS A 469 10.43 -32.75 -7.14
CA HIS A 469 9.67 -32.20 -8.26
C HIS A 469 10.42 -32.40 -9.59
N TRP A 470 9.71 -32.70 -10.69
CA TRP A 470 10.32 -32.97 -12.00
C TRP A 470 11.17 -31.80 -12.52
N ALA A 471 10.81 -30.57 -12.16
CA ALA A 471 11.50 -29.35 -12.58
C ALA A 471 12.64 -28.91 -11.65
N LYS A 472 13.01 -29.72 -10.64
CA LYS A 472 14.08 -29.38 -9.66
C LYS A 472 15.34 -28.83 -10.33
N ASP A 473 15.84 -29.56 -11.32
CA ASP A 473 17.05 -29.20 -12.04
C ASP A 473 16.87 -27.95 -12.91
N GLU A 474 15.70 -27.76 -13.51
CA GLU A 474 15.39 -26.57 -14.31
C GLU A 474 15.33 -25.31 -13.45
N ILE A 475 14.81 -25.44 -12.22
CA ILE A 475 14.72 -24.36 -11.25
C ILE A 475 16.11 -23.98 -10.74
N ASP A 476 16.98 -24.96 -10.44
CA ASP A 476 18.38 -24.69 -10.08
C ASP A 476 19.10 -23.94 -11.22
N ILE A 477 18.93 -24.38 -12.47
CA ILE A 477 19.53 -23.70 -13.63
C ILE A 477 19.05 -22.24 -13.69
N ALA A 478 17.74 -22.00 -13.60
CA ALA A 478 17.19 -20.65 -13.72
C ALA A 478 17.69 -19.73 -12.59
N VAL A 479 17.74 -20.22 -11.34
CA VAL A 479 18.25 -19.45 -10.20
C VAL A 479 19.74 -19.21 -10.33
N THR A 480 20.52 -20.24 -10.69
CA THR A 480 21.98 -20.15 -10.83
C THR A 480 22.41 -19.17 -11.91
N ASN A 481 21.65 -19.09 -13.01
CA ASN A 481 21.92 -18.16 -14.10
C ASN A 481 21.27 -16.78 -13.88
N GLY A 482 20.69 -16.53 -12.70
CA GLY A 482 20.13 -15.25 -12.33
C GLY A 482 18.87 -14.86 -13.12
N VAL A 483 18.14 -15.84 -13.63
CA VAL A 483 16.81 -15.64 -14.26
C VAL A 483 15.80 -15.29 -13.17
N CYS A 484 15.79 -16.02 -12.06
CA CYS A 484 14.78 -15.87 -11.03
C CYS A 484 15.33 -16.12 -9.62
N LYS A 485 14.48 -15.86 -8.63
CA LYS A 485 14.63 -16.26 -7.23
C LYS A 485 13.40 -17.08 -6.81
N GLY A 486 13.49 -17.76 -5.66
CA GLY A 486 12.34 -18.37 -5.02
C GLY A 486 11.31 -17.32 -4.59
N MET A 487 10.09 -17.76 -4.29
CA MET A 487 9.08 -16.92 -3.63
C MET A 487 9.49 -16.59 -2.19
N SER A 488 10.32 -17.45 -1.59
CA SER A 488 11.06 -17.21 -0.36
C SER A 488 12.46 -17.83 -0.46
N ASN A 489 13.23 -17.81 0.63
CA ASN A 489 14.52 -18.51 0.68
C ASN A 489 14.39 -20.04 0.57
N GLU A 490 13.21 -20.56 0.90
CA GLU A 490 12.92 -21.99 1.07
C GLU A 490 11.91 -22.54 0.06
N GLU A 491 11.09 -21.70 -0.58
CA GLU A 491 10.00 -22.12 -1.46
C GLU A 491 10.08 -21.49 -2.86
N PHE A 492 9.79 -22.27 -3.91
CA PHE A 492 9.71 -21.79 -5.30
C PHE A 492 8.26 -21.67 -5.85
N SER A 493 7.33 -22.43 -5.30
CA SER A 493 5.97 -22.71 -5.78
C SER A 493 5.91 -23.16 -7.26
N PRO A 494 6.49 -24.33 -7.63
CA PRO A 494 6.69 -24.73 -9.03
C PRO A 494 5.40 -24.89 -9.83
N ASP A 495 4.34 -25.42 -9.23
CA ASP A 495 3.07 -25.72 -9.89
C ASP A 495 2.06 -24.57 -9.88
N LYS A 496 2.38 -23.44 -9.23
CA LYS A 496 1.53 -22.25 -9.31
C LYS A 496 1.64 -21.62 -10.70
N PRO A 497 0.52 -21.17 -11.30
CA PRO A 497 0.56 -20.31 -12.48
C PRO A 497 1.46 -19.10 -12.27
N ILE A 498 2.23 -18.73 -13.29
CA ILE A 498 3.10 -17.55 -13.24
C ILE A 498 2.34 -16.31 -13.73
N THR A 499 2.45 -15.21 -12.99
CA THR A 499 1.87 -13.94 -13.39
C THR A 499 2.69 -13.24 -14.47
N ARG A 500 2.07 -12.32 -15.21
CA ARG A 500 2.74 -11.54 -16.27
C ARG A 500 3.89 -10.69 -15.73
N GLU A 501 3.75 -10.12 -14.54
CA GLU A 501 4.83 -9.36 -13.91
C GLU A 501 6.00 -10.25 -13.45
N GLN A 502 5.71 -11.48 -12.97
CA GLN A 502 6.75 -12.46 -12.62
C GLN A 502 7.52 -12.89 -13.87
N ALA A 503 6.82 -13.22 -14.95
CA ALA A 503 7.44 -13.58 -16.23
C ALA A 503 8.31 -12.43 -16.77
N SER A 504 7.81 -11.20 -16.68
CA SER A 504 8.54 -9.98 -17.09
C SER A 504 9.82 -9.78 -16.31
N LEU A 505 9.75 -9.91 -14.98
CA LEU A 505 10.93 -9.79 -14.13
C LEU A 505 11.95 -10.89 -14.43
N MET A 506 11.52 -12.13 -14.67
CA MET A 506 12.44 -13.22 -15.01
C MET A 506 13.19 -12.96 -16.32
N ILE A 507 12.50 -12.46 -17.34
CA ILE A 507 13.11 -12.08 -18.62
C ILE A 507 14.07 -10.90 -18.42
N SER A 508 13.64 -9.87 -17.69
CA SER A 508 14.45 -8.68 -17.45
C SER A 508 15.73 -8.99 -16.65
N ASN A 509 15.64 -9.82 -15.61
CA ASN A 509 16.76 -10.27 -14.81
C ASN A 509 17.81 -11.00 -15.63
N TYR A 510 17.39 -11.89 -16.53
CA TYR A 510 18.31 -12.60 -17.41
C TYR A 510 18.97 -11.66 -18.43
N LYS A 511 18.17 -10.81 -19.08
CA LYS A 511 18.64 -9.89 -20.11
C LYS A 511 19.38 -8.66 -19.57
N LYS A 512 19.32 -8.41 -18.26
CA LYS A 512 19.91 -7.24 -17.57
C LYS A 512 19.38 -5.92 -18.13
N ILE A 513 18.07 -5.83 -18.30
CA ILE A 513 17.39 -4.68 -18.93
C ILE A 513 16.48 -3.92 -17.97
N ALA A 514 16.67 -4.06 -16.66
CA ALA A 514 15.90 -3.31 -15.68
C ALA A 514 15.99 -1.80 -15.97
N ASP A 515 14.84 -1.13 -16.02
CA ASP A 515 14.73 0.29 -16.32
C ASP A 515 13.94 0.99 -15.21
N TYR A 516 14.39 2.17 -14.82
CA TYR A 516 13.87 2.94 -13.69
C TYR A 516 13.24 4.26 -14.11
N ASN A 517 13.12 4.54 -15.42
CA ASN A 517 12.46 5.73 -15.94
C ASN A 517 10.92 5.65 -15.84
N TYR A 518 10.37 4.43 -15.87
CA TYR A 518 8.94 4.13 -15.71
C TYR A 518 8.01 4.85 -16.70
N ASP A 519 8.49 5.35 -17.84
CA ASP A 519 7.69 6.06 -18.84
C ASP A 519 6.81 5.14 -19.70
N LYS A 520 7.19 3.87 -19.86
CA LYS A 520 6.41 2.86 -20.60
C LYS A 520 5.28 2.32 -19.75
N ILE A 521 5.57 1.92 -18.51
CA ILE A 521 4.58 1.51 -17.53
C ILE A 521 3.51 2.61 -17.36
N ASN A 522 3.94 3.87 -17.35
CA ASN A 522 3.05 5.00 -17.09
C ASN A 522 1.89 5.17 -18.08
N ARG A 523 1.94 4.49 -19.23
CA ARG A 523 0.92 4.52 -20.28
C ARG A 523 -0.26 3.60 -19.97
N PHE A 524 -0.07 2.58 -19.14
CA PHE A 524 -1.11 1.59 -18.85
C PHE A 524 -2.06 2.05 -17.74
N ALA A 525 -3.34 1.70 -17.90
CA ALA A 525 -4.41 2.07 -16.96
C ALA A 525 -4.30 1.38 -15.60
N ASP A 526 -3.71 0.19 -15.57
CA ASP A 526 -3.51 -0.68 -14.40
C ASP A 526 -2.03 -0.69 -13.94
N LYS A 527 -1.25 0.32 -14.32
CA LYS A 527 0.18 0.45 -13.98
C LYS A 527 0.49 0.32 -12.49
N LEU A 528 -0.50 0.58 -11.64
CA LEU A 528 -0.40 0.54 -10.19
C LEU A 528 -0.66 -0.85 -9.60
N GLU A 529 -1.12 -1.81 -10.41
CA GLU A 529 -1.17 -3.23 -10.05
C GLU A 529 0.18 -3.92 -10.25
N ILE A 530 1.15 -3.25 -10.90
CA ILE A 530 2.51 -3.77 -11.05
C ILE A 530 3.19 -3.64 -9.70
N SER A 531 3.54 -4.77 -9.09
CA SER A 531 4.25 -4.81 -7.83
C SER A 531 5.59 -4.08 -7.91
N ASP A 532 5.98 -3.35 -6.86
CA ASP A 532 7.23 -2.57 -6.85
C ASP A 532 8.46 -3.41 -7.20
N TRP A 533 8.51 -4.64 -6.69
CA TRP A 533 9.60 -5.58 -6.96
C TRP A 533 9.68 -6.01 -8.44
N ALA A 534 8.61 -5.83 -9.21
CA ALA A 534 8.52 -6.17 -10.62
C ALA A 534 8.65 -4.93 -11.54
N LYS A 535 8.43 -3.70 -11.04
CA LYS A 535 8.33 -2.48 -11.87
C LYS A 535 9.50 -2.29 -12.81
N SER A 536 10.74 -2.36 -12.32
CA SER A 536 11.90 -2.18 -13.21
C SER A 536 12.06 -3.29 -14.23
N GLY A 537 11.60 -4.50 -13.88
CA GLY A 537 11.52 -5.63 -14.80
C GLY A 537 10.49 -5.41 -15.90
N VAL A 538 9.29 -5.00 -15.53
CA VAL A 538 8.17 -4.72 -16.44
C VAL A 538 8.51 -3.55 -17.37
N GLU A 539 9.08 -2.46 -16.84
CA GLU A 539 9.52 -1.32 -17.64
C GLU A 539 10.53 -1.76 -18.69
N GLY A 540 11.54 -2.53 -18.28
CA GLY A 540 12.57 -3.04 -19.19
C GLY A 540 12.01 -3.87 -20.33
N VAL A 541 11.08 -4.80 -20.05
CA VAL A 541 10.50 -5.63 -21.12
C VAL A 541 9.57 -4.85 -22.04
N LEU A 542 8.90 -3.81 -21.54
CA LEU A 542 8.09 -2.89 -22.34
C LEU A 542 8.97 -2.00 -23.23
N GLU A 543 10.05 -1.46 -22.68
CA GLU A 543 11.04 -0.64 -23.40
C GLU A 543 11.66 -1.41 -24.56
N LYS A 544 11.95 -2.71 -24.35
CA LYS A 544 12.46 -3.59 -25.41
C LYS A 544 11.38 -4.17 -26.34
N GLY A 545 10.10 -3.93 -26.06
CA GLY A 545 8.99 -4.50 -26.83
C GLY A 545 8.88 -6.03 -26.73
N TYR A 546 9.45 -6.64 -25.68
CA TYR A 546 9.39 -8.09 -25.47
C TYR A 546 7.99 -8.51 -25.03
N MET A 547 7.39 -7.75 -24.12
CA MET A 547 5.99 -7.89 -23.72
C MET A 547 5.27 -6.58 -24.04
N ASN A 548 4.01 -6.67 -24.48
CA ASN A 548 3.15 -5.52 -24.72
C ASN A 548 1.93 -5.60 -23.81
N GLY A 549 1.28 -4.45 -23.58
CA GLY A 549 -0.05 -4.42 -22.98
C GLY A 549 -1.15 -4.86 -23.95
N TYR A 550 -2.36 -4.93 -23.42
CA TYR A 550 -3.58 -5.34 -24.10
C TYR A 550 -4.25 -4.16 -24.82
N PRO A 551 -5.17 -4.42 -25.78
CA PRO A 551 -5.89 -3.37 -26.49
C PRO A 551 -6.71 -2.42 -25.60
N ASP A 552 -7.10 -2.87 -24.42
CA ASP A 552 -7.79 -2.08 -23.38
C ASP A 552 -6.86 -1.11 -22.62
N ASN A 553 -5.62 -0.94 -23.10
CA ASN A 553 -4.57 -0.12 -22.50
C ASN A 553 -4.16 -0.57 -21.08
N THR A 554 -4.30 -1.86 -20.77
CA THR A 554 -3.79 -2.46 -19.52
C THR A 554 -2.57 -3.35 -19.77
N PHE A 555 -1.77 -3.61 -18.74
CA PHE A 555 -0.66 -4.56 -18.77
C PHE A 555 -1.04 -5.93 -18.17
N LYS A 556 -2.02 -5.97 -17.28
CA LYS A 556 -2.53 -7.07 -16.44
C LYS A 556 -1.44 -7.78 -15.64
N PRO A 557 -0.67 -7.06 -14.81
CA PRO A 557 0.51 -7.60 -14.13
C PRO A 557 0.22 -8.81 -13.26
N GLN A 558 -0.91 -8.81 -12.54
CA GLN A 558 -1.33 -9.90 -11.64
C GLN A 558 -2.02 -11.06 -12.37
N SER A 559 -2.40 -10.88 -13.64
CA SER A 559 -3.00 -11.97 -14.42
C SER A 559 -1.95 -13.02 -14.77
N ASN A 560 -2.37 -14.28 -14.78
CA ASN A 560 -1.51 -15.39 -15.19
C ASN A 560 -1.23 -15.31 -16.68
N ILE A 561 0.03 -15.45 -17.07
CA ILE A 561 0.41 -15.49 -18.49
C ILE A 561 -0.06 -16.82 -19.12
N THR A 562 -0.64 -16.75 -20.32
CA THR A 562 -1.01 -17.96 -21.06
C THR A 562 0.20 -18.63 -21.70
N ARG A 563 0.08 -19.90 -22.08
CA ARG A 563 1.11 -20.63 -22.81
C ARG A 563 1.48 -19.94 -24.13
N ALA A 564 0.49 -19.42 -24.86
CA ALA A 564 0.71 -18.65 -26.09
C ALA A 564 1.43 -17.32 -25.82
N GLU A 565 1.00 -16.57 -24.80
CA GLU A 565 1.64 -15.30 -24.43
C GLU A 565 3.09 -15.50 -23.99
N ALA A 566 3.40 -16.56 -23.25
CA ALA A 566 4.77 -16.91 -22.86
C ALA A 566 5.66 -17.17 -24.07
N VAL A 567 5.19 -17.96 -25.04
CA VAL A 567 5.91 -18.25 -26.29
C VAL A 567 6.14 -16.98 -27.10
N VAL A 568 5.10 -16.17 -27.30
CA VAL A 568 5.21 -14.94 -28.10
C VAL A 568 6.14 -13.94 -27.42
N THR A 569 6.02 -13.78 -26.11
CA THR A 569 6.92 -12.90 -25.35
C THR A 569 8.37 -13.33 -25.51
N LEU A 570 8.69 -14.61 -25.27
CA LEU A 570 10.06 -15.12 -25.42
C LEU A 570 10.57 -15.02 -26.86
N SER A 571 9.68 -15.19 -27.86
CA SER A 571 10.06 -15.08 -29.27
C SER A 571 10.58 -13.70 -29.68
N ARG A 572 10.24 -12.66 -28.92
CA ARG A 572 10.67 -11.27 -29.14
C ARG A 572 12.01 -10.93 -28.47
N VAL A 573 12.57 -11.82 -27.66
CA VAL A 573 13.75 -11.54 -26.81
C VAL A 573 15.10 -11.74 -27.52
N LYS A 574 15.12 -12.49 -28.63
CA LYS A 574 16.31 -12.72 -29.45
C LYS A 574 16.37 -11.80 -30.66
#